data_AF-A0A7W1I966-F1
#
_entry.id   AF-A0A7W1I966-F1
#
_cell.length_a   1.000
_cell.length_b   1.000
_cell.length_c   1.000
_cell.angle_alpha   90.00
_cell.angle_beta   90.00
_cell.angle_gamma   90.00
#
_symmetry.space_group_name_H-M   'P 1'
#
loop_
_entity.id
_entity.type
_entity.pdbx_description
1 polymer ?
#
loop_
_entity_poly.entity_id
_entity_poly.type
_entity_poly.pdbx_seq_one_letter_code
_entity_poly.pdbx_strand_id
1 'polypeptide(L)'
;MSDGSKLGPGPEFDKIRKMIEAAGHSGSHIGDDAAVLELPSGEKLVVSTDTSVENVHFRRDWMTFEEIGYRATAAAMSDLAAMAA
;
A
#
# COMPACT_ATOMS: atom_id res chain seq x y z
N MET A 1 27.00 2.31 -3.72
CA MET A 1 26.13 2.97 -4.71
C MET A 1 24.75 2.95 -4.10
N SER A 2 24.22 4.10 -3.66
CA SER A 2 22.85 4.17 -3.17
C SER A 2 21.93 3.88 -4.35
N ASP A 3 21.28 2.71 -4.35
CA ASP A 3 20.20 2.47 -5.29
C ASP A 3 19.18 3.60 -5.07
N GLY A 4 18.66 4.21 -6.13
CA GLY A 4 17.81 5.39 -6.04
C GLY A 4 16.45 5.17 -5.37
N SER A 5 16.16 3.98 -4.81
CA SER A 5 14.93 3.72 -4.07
C SER A 5 15.06 4.28 -2.65
N LYS A 6 14.13 5.17 -2.27
CA LYS A 6 13.99 5.73 -0.91
C LYS A 6 13.59 4.68 0.15
N LEU A 7 13.67 3.38 -0.17
CA LEU A 7 13.16 2.30 0.66
C LEU A 7 14.15 1.93 1.77
N GLY A 8 13.62 1.55 2.93
CA GLY A 8 14.41 1.08 4.07
C GLY A 8 15.13 -0.26 3.79
N PRO A 9 16.03 -0.69 4.68
CA PRO A 9 16.63 -2.02 4.60
C PRO A 9 15.64 -3.11 5.05
N GLY A 10 15.84 -4.35 4.60
CA GLY A 10 15.14 -5.52 5.15
C GLY A 10 14.47 -6.39 4.08
N PRO A 11 14.11 -7.64 4.45
CA PRO A 11 13.69 -8.66 3.50
C PRO A 11 12.38 -8.34 2.77
N GLU A 12 11.52 -7.52 3.38
CA GLU A 12 10.31 -7.01 2.74
C GLU A 12 10.64 -6.02 1.63
N PHE A 13 11.40 -4.96 1.96
CA PHE A 13 11.82 -3.96 0.97
C PHE A 13 12.71 -4.57 -0.11
N ASP A 14 13.49 -5.61 0.18
CA ASP A 14 14.24 -6.36 -0.83
C ASP A 14 13.31 -7.04 -1.85
N LYS A 15 12.14 -7.52 -1.43
CA LYS A 15 11.12 -8.03 -2.36
C LYS A 15 10.48 -6.91 -3.16
N ILE A 16 10.17 -5.78 -2.53
CA ILE A 16 9.60 -4.62 -3.22
C ILE A 16 10.56 -4.12 -4.30
N ARG A 17 11.87 -4.01 -4.00
CA ARG A 17 12.89 -3.67 -5.01
C ARG A 17 12.84 -4.62 -6.21
N LYS A 18 12.75 -5.93 -5.99
CA LYS A 18 12.62 -6.93 -7.08
C LYS A 18 11.33 -6.75 -7.89
N MET A 19 10.22 -6.39 -7.24
CA MET A 19 8.96 -6.10 -7.93
C MET A 19 9.06 -4.83 -8.79
N ILE A 20 9.71 -3.77 -8.26
CA ILE A 20 9.97 -2.53 -8.98
C ILE A 20 10.84 -2.80 -10.22
N GLU A 21 11.92 -3.56 -10.07
CA GLU A 21 12.79 -3.97 -11.18
C GLU A 21 12.01 -4.75 -12.25
N ALA A 22 11.17 -5.70 -11.83
CA ALA A 22 10.34 -6.49 -12.73
C ALA A 22 9.26 -5.66 -13.45
N ALA A 23 8.77 -4.58 -12.83
CA ALA A 23 7.79 -3.66 -13.41
C ALA A 23 8.39 -2.70 -14.46
N GLY A 24 9.72 -2.64 -14.59
CA GLY A 24 10.39 -1.82 -15.60
C GLY A 24 10.07 -0.33 -15.47
N HIS A 25 9.64 0.31 -16.57
CA HIS A 25 9.34 1.74 -16.58
C HIS A 25 8.21 2.12 -15.61
N SER A 26 7.20 1.26 -15.44
CA SER A 26 6.12 1.52 -14.47
C SER A 26 6.63 1.52 -13.01
N GLY A 27 7.74 0.84 -12.74
CA GLY A 27 8.37 0.78 -11.43
C GLY A 27 8.90 2.14 -10.94
N SER A 28 9.21 3.09 -11.83
CA SER A 28 9.73 4.41 -11.43
C SER A 28 8.73 5.27 -10.67
N HIS A 29 7.44 4.89 -10.66
CA HIS A 29 6.37 5.58 -9.96
C HIS A 29 6.00 4.93 -8.62
N ILE A 30 6.62 3.81 -8.25
CA ILE A 30 6.35 3.09 -7.01
C ILE A 30 7.13 3.72 -5.85
N GLY A 31 6.47 3.93 -4.70
CA GLY A 31 7.13 4.34 -3.46
C GLY A 31 6.37 5.35 -2.59
N ASP A 32 5.08 5.55 -2.85
CA ASP A 32 4.17 6.40 -2.06
C ASP A 32 3.02 5.56 -1.48
N ASP A 33 2.14 6.15 -0.67
CA ASP A 33 1.07 5.43 0.04
C ASP A 33 0.01 4.82 -0.89
N ALA A 34 -0.20 5.37 -2.09
CA ALA A 34 -1.09 4.81 -3.10
C ALA A 34 -0.62 5.09 -4.54
N ALA A 35 -1.14 4.32 -5.49
CA ALA A 35 -0.94 4.57 -6.92
C ALA A 35 -1.93 5.63 -7.44
N VAL A 36 -1.44 6.58 -8.24
CA VAL A 36 -2.28 7.58 -8.92
C VAL A 36 -2.31 7.28 -10.42
N LEU A 37 -3.52 7.07 -10.95
CA LEU A 37 -3.78 6.74 -12.34
C LEU A 37 -4.53 7.89 -13.02
N GLU A 38 -3.99 8.41 -14.12
CA GLU A 38 -4.68 9.42 -14.94
C GLU A 38 -5.77 8.74 -15.78
N LEU A 39 -7.02 9.20 -15.65
CA LEU A 39 -8.15 8.67 -16.41
C LEU A 39 -8.38 9.51 -17.68
N PRO A 40 -9.00 8.92 -18.74
CA PRO A 40 -9.35 9.67 -19.96
C PRO A 40 -10.27 10.87 -19.73
N SER A 41 -11.04 10.88 -18.63
CA SER A 41 -11.88 12.02 -18.22
C SER A 41 -11.08 13.24 -17.76
N GLY A 42 -9.77 13.10 -17.53
CA GLY A 42 -8.93 14.11 -16.90
C GLY A 42 -8.95 14.07 -15.37
N GLU A 43 -9.68 13.12 -14.79
CA GLU A 43 -9.67 12.84 -13.35
C GLU A 43 -8.52 11.92 -12.97
N LYS A 44 -8.17 11.92 -11.68
CA LYS A 44 -7.17 11.02 -11.10
C LYS A 44 -7.86 9.96 -10.26
N LEU A 45 -7.53 8.70 -10.51
CA LEU A 45 -7.94 7.58 -9.68
C LEU A 45 -6.79 7.23 -8.73
N VAL A 46 -7.04 7.30 -7.42
CA VAL A 46 -6.08 6.91 -6.38
C VAL A 46 -6.44 5.51 -5.87
N VAL A 47 -5.49 4.59 -5.91
CA VAL A 47 -5.70 3.18 -5.58
C VAL A 47 -4.63 2.70 -4.60
N SER A 48 -5.06 2.23 -3.43
CA SER A 48 -4.23 1.45 -2.50
C SER A 48 -4.84 0.07 -2.29
N THR A 49 -4.04 -0.88 -1.81
CA THR A 49 -4.48 -2.18 -1.36
C THR A 49 -3.75 -2.54 -0.09
N ASP A 50 -4.49 -3.08 0.87
CA ASP A 50 -3.98 -3.36 2.19
C ASP A 50 -4.55 -4.69 2.68
N THR A 51 -3.81 -5.43 3.51
CA THR A 51 -4.23 -6.77 3.97
C THR A 51 -4.29 -6.85 5.50
N SER A 52 -5.44 -7.27 6.03
CA SER A 52 -5.63 -7.58 7.45
C SER A 52 -5.69 -9.09 7.65
N VAL A 53 -4.85 -9.62 8.56
CA VAL A 53 -4.61 -11.07 8.73
C VAL A 53 -4.75 -11.43 10.20
N GLU A 54 -5.49 -12.50 10.50
CA GLU A 54 -5.64 -13.00 11.87
C GLU A 54 -4.27 -13.45 12.43
N ASN A 55 -4.04 -13.17 13.72
CA ASN A 55 -2.80 -13.39 14.48
C ASN A 55 -1.60 -12.52 14.05
N VAL A 56 -1.77 -11.62 13.07
CA VAL A 56 -0.79 -10.57 12.74
C VAL A 56 -1.36 -9.20 13.08
N HIS A 57 -2.53 -8.90 12.51
CA HIS A 57 -3.19 -7.61 12.65
C HIS A 57 -4.30 -7.65 13.71
N PHE A 58 -5.10 -8.71 13.77
CA PHE A 58 -6.20 -8.86 14.71
C PHE A 58 -6.28 -10.27 15.30
N ARG A 59 -7.13 -10.46 16.33
CA ARG A 59 -7.51 -11.78 16.85
C ARG A 59 -9.02 -11.81 17.11
N ARG A 60 -9.70 -12.90 16.72
CA ARG A 60 -11.14 -13.06 16.95
C ARG A 60 -11.53 -13.20 18.41
N ASP A 61 -10.58 -13.59 19.27
CA ASP A 61 -10.79 -13.63 20.73
C ASP A 61 -10.83 -12.23 21.36
N TRP A 62 -10.36 -11.19 20.63
CA TRP A 62 -10.24 -9.82 21.12
C TRP A 62 -11.19 -8.85 20.43
N MET A 63 -11.58 -9.14 19.19
CA MET A 63 -12.35 -8.25 18.34
C MET A 63 -13.49 -9.00 17.66
N THR A 64 -14.66 -8.36 17.62
CA THR A 64 -15.81 -8.77 16.82
C THR A 64 -15.54 -8.62 15.33
N PHE A 65 -16.34 -9.27 14.49
CA PHE A 65 -16.21 -9.11 13.03
C PHE A 65 -16.43 -7.68 12.55
N GLU A 66 -17.30 -6.92 13.21
CA GLU A 66 -17.55 -5.51 12.89
C GLU A 66 -16.31 -4.66 13.18
N GLU A 67 -15.68 -4.84 14.36
CA GLU A 67 -14.45 -4.11 14.72
C GLU A 67 -13.27 -4.49 13.81
N ILE A 68 -13.17 -5.77 13.42
CA ILE A 68 -12.16 -6.23 12.46
C ILE A 68 -12.38 -5.54 11.10
N GLY A 69 -13.62 -5.50 10.62
CA GLY A 69 -13.98 -4.82 9.37
C GLY A 69 -13.71 -3.32 9.42
N TYR A 70 -14.11 -2.65 10.50
CA TYR A 70 -13.83 -1.23 10.71
C TYR A 70 -12.34 -0.95 10.69
N ARG A 71 -11.53 -1.70 11.44
CA ARG A 71 -10.09 -1.50 11.50
C ARG A 71 -9.41 -1.77 10.15
N ALA A 72 -9.78 -2.84 9.45
CA ALA A 72 -9.23 -3.15 8.13
C ALA A 72 -9.56 -2.04 7.11
N THR A 73 -10.79 -1.53 7.16
CA THR A 73 -11.24 -0.44 6.28
C THR A 73 -10.54 0.87 6.62
N ALA A 74 -10.43 1.20 7.91
CA ALA A 74 -9.77 2.41 8.37
C ALA A 74 -8.27 2.42 8.02
N ALA A 75 -7.59 1.28 8.10
CA ALA A 75 -6.19 1.14 7.66
C ALA A 75 -6.06 1.43 6.16
N ALA A 76 -6.81 0.72 5.31
CA ALA A 76 -6.76 0.93 3.86
C ALA A 76 -7.18 2.35 3.42
N MET A 77 -8.14 2.97 4.13
CA MET A 77 -8.54 4.36 3.87
C MET A 77 -7.50 5.39 4.31
N SER A 78 -6.64 5.04 5.28
CA SER A 78 -5.59 5.94 5.77
C SER A 78 -4.60 6.32 4.67
N ASP A 79 -4.25 5.38 3.79
CA ASP A 79 -3.37 5.64 2.64
C ASP A 79 -4.00 6.66 1.69
N LEU A 80 -5.29 6.51 1.38
CA LEU A 80 -6.00 7.48 0.53
C LEU A 80 -6.05 8.87 1.17
N ALA A 81 -6.26 8.93 2.48
CA ALA A 81 -6.25 10.19 3.23
C ALA A 81 -4.85 10.84 3.23
N ALA A 82 -3.77 10.04 3.33
CA ALA A 82 -2.39 10.53 3.22
C ALA A 82 -2.09 11.15 1.84
N MET A 83 -2.72 10.60 0.80
CA MET A 83 -2.62 11.11 -0.58
C MET A 83 -3.52 12.32 -0.88
N ALA A 84 -4.31 12.79 0.10
CA ALA A 84 -5.29 13.87 -0.07
C ALA A 84 -6.31 13.60 -1.19
N ALA A 85 -6.71 12.34 -1.34
CA ALA A 85 -7.69 11.87 -2.33
C ALA A 85 -9.14 12.22 -1.98
#